data_AF-A0A371FDB8-F1
#
_entry.id   AF-A0A371FDB8-F1
#
_cell.length_a   1.000
_cell.length_b   1.000
_cell.length_c   1.000
_cell.angle_alpha   90.00
_cell.angle_beta   90.00
_cell.angle_gamma   90.00
#
_symmetry.space_group_name_H-M   'P 1'
#
loop_
_entity.id
_entity.type
_entity.pdbx_description
1 polymer ?
#
loop_
_entity_poly.entity_id
_entity_poly.type
_entity_poly.pdbx_seq_one_letter_code
_entity_poly.pdbx_strand_id
1 'polypeptide(L)'
;MDGDDETAGPMIDEIYANGDDGEKRSRRAIMSGDQLDVEAYAALYSGRTKIMRLLFIADKMSNATTQLEALRMAYDEIKKGENTQLFREVVQKIDGRLGPNYGMDSAWCDAVDRRAEQKKEKLENELNAYRTNLIKESIRMGYNDFGDFYYSHGQLGDAFKSYVRTRDYCTTSKHIIHMCMSAILVSIEMGQFPHVTSYVSKAEQAPESLDSVSISRLRCAAGLANLEAKKYKLAARKFIETGPELSSHYNETKVIDNSNFRNFLELVPEVRELINDFYSSHYASCLEYLGNLKANLLLDIHLHDHVETLYDQIRHKALIQYTHPFVSVDLNMMANAFKTTVAGLEKELEALITDNQIQARIDSHNKILYARHADQRNATFQRVLETGRDFDRDVRSMLLRSNLIKHDYNLRALRKL
;
A
#
# COMPACT_ATOMS: atom_id res chain seq x y z
N MET A 1 -9.51 43.55 -8.42
CA MET A 1 -8.04 43.46 -8.51
C MET A 1 -7.71 42.09 -7.98
N ASP A 2 -7.68 41.15 -8.91
CA ASP A 2 -7.33 39.76 -8.67
C ASP A 2 -5.88 39.69 -8.21
N GLY A 3 -5.67 38.92 -7.16
CA GLY A 3 -4.38 38.70 -6.51
C GLY A 3 -4.49 37.49 -5.59
N ASP A 4 -5.12 36.41 -6.07
CA ASP A 4 -4.93 35.07 -5.54
C ASP A 4 -3.65 34.54 -6.17
N ASP A 5 -2.51 34.88 -5.55
CA ASP A 5 -1.28 34.12 -5.74
C ASP A 5 -1.17 33.24 -4.48
N GLU A 6 -1.63 32.00 -4.62
CA GLU A 6 -1.49 30.94 -3.63
C GLU A 6 0.00 30.73 -3.37
N THR A 7 0.52 31.31 -2.29
CA THR A 7 1.85 30.95 -1.77
C THR A 7 1.76 29.53 -1.22
N ALA A 8 1.89 28.55 -2.11
CA ALA A 8 2.09 27.17 -1.74
C ALA A 8 3.35 27.08 -0.85
N GLY A 9 3.22 26.50 0.34
CA GLY A 9 4.37 26.23 1.19
C GLY A 9 5.29 25.17 0.55
N PRO A 10 6.57 25.09 0.94
CA PRO A 10 7.54 24.16 0.36
C PRO A 10 7.13 22.68 0.44
N MET A 11 6.26 22.31 1.39
CA MET A 11 5.70 20.96 1.51
C MET A 11 4.65 20.66 0.41
N ILE A 12 3.86 21.66 0.04
CA ILE A 12 2.92 21.56 -1.08
C ILE A 12 3.74 21.37 -2.36
N ASP A 13 4.81 22.14 -2.55
CA ASP A 13 5.71 21.92 -3.70
C ASP A 13 6.30 20.50 -3.72
N GLU A 14 6.62 19.87 -2.58
CA GLU A 14 7.04 18.45 -2.53
C GLU A 14 5.91 17.46 -2.89
N ILE A 15 4.67 17.73 -2.47
CA ILE A 15 3.49 16.92 -2.86
C ILE A 15 3.24 17.00 -4.37
N TYR A 16 3.49 18.17 -4.98
CA TYR A 16 3.23 18.42 -6.40
C TYR A 16 4.43 18.07 -7.30
N ALA A 17 5.66 18.14 -6.80
CA ALA A 17 6.88 17.78 -7.55
C ALA A 17 6.96 16.26 -7.84
N ASN A 18 6.36 15.42 -6.98
CA ASN A 18 6.30 13.98 -7.18
C ASN A 18 5.18 13.64 -8.20
N GLY A 19 5.53 13.67 -9.50
CA GLY A 19 4.66 13.23 -10.59
C GLY A 19 4.30 14.27 -11.65
N ASP A 20 4.69 15.55 -11.50
CA ASP A 20 4.29 16.63 -12.42
C ASP A 20 5.40 17.15 -13.37
N ASP A 21 6.65 16.68 -13.22
CA ASP A 21 7.80 17.27 -13.93
C ASP A 21 8.58 16.28 -14.83
N GLY A 22 7.84 15.43 -15.55
CA GLY A 22 8.39 14.22 -16.18
C GLY A 22 8.26 14.07 -17.70
N GLU A 23 7.59 14.95 -18.44
CA GLU A 23 7.35 14.72 -19.89
C GLU A 23 8.64 14.59 -20.74
N LYS A 24 9.82 14.95 -20.20
CA LYS A 24 11.11 14.86 -20.92
C LYS A 24 12.29 14.27 -20.14
N ARG A 25 12.12 13.81 -18.89
CA ARG A 25 13.25 13.22 -18.13
C ARG A 25 13.33 11.71 -18.38
N SER A 26 14.24 11.35 -19.30
CA SER A 26 14.80 10.02 -19.56
C SER A 26 13.84 8.84 -19.41
N ARG A 27 13.24 8.43 -20.54
CA ARG A 27 12.49 7.17 -20.74
C ARG A 27 13.40 5.94 -20.69
N ARG A 28 14.37 5.93 -19.76
CA ARG A 28 15.17 4.75 -19.50
C ARG A 28 14.28 3.78 -18.75
N ALA A 29 14.21 2.53 -19.19
CA ALA A 29 13.47 1.52 -18.46
C ALA A 29 14.05 1.49 -17.03
N ILE A 30 13.22 1.86 -16.03
CA ILE A 30 13.56 1.76 -14.60
C ILE A 30 14.01 0.33 -14.27
N MET A 31 13.57 -0.61 -15.10
CA MET A 31 13.79 -2.03 -15.03
C MET A 31 14.52 -2.47 -16.31
N SER A 32 15.80 -2.82 -16.22
CA SER A 32 16.50 -3.55 -17.29
C SER A 32 17.06 -4.85 -16.73
N GLY A 33 16.33 -5.95 -16.90
CA GLY A 33 16.74 -7.27 -16.39
C GLY A 33 16.88 -7.30 -14.86
N ASP A 34 17.93 -7.97 -14.37
CA ASP A 34 18.18 -8.26 -12.94
C ASP A 34 18.70 -7.08 -12.11
N GLN A 35 18.83 -5.87 -12.68
CA GLN A 35 19.41 -4.72 -11.98
C GLN A 35 18.49 -3.50 -12.04
N LEU A 36 18.07 -3.04 -10.85
CA LEU A 36 17.38 -1.76 -10.66
C LEU A 36 18.34 -0.61 -10.96
N ASP A 37 17.97 0.27 -11.89
CA ASP A 37 18.65 1.55 -12.09
C ASP A 37 18.25 2.49 -10.94
N VAL A 38 19.10 2.56 -9.91
CA VAL A 38 18.83 3.33 -8.68
C VAL A 38 18.72 4.83 -8.99
N GLU A 39 19.46 5.34 -9.98
CA GLU A 39 19.40 6.75 -10.37
C GLU A 39 18.07 7.08 -11.04
N ALA A 40 17.66 6.26 -12.03
CA ALA A 40 16.38 6.42 -12.70
C ALA A 40 15.20 6.29 -11.72
N TYR A 41 15.27 5.35 -10.79
CA TYR A 41 14.26 5.17 -9.74
C TYR A 41 14.20 6.37 -8.79
N ALA A 42 15.35 6.84 -8.30
CA ALA A 42 15.42 7.95 -7.36
C ALA A 42 14.99 9.29 -8.00
N ALA A 43 15.12 9.43 -9.32
CA ALA A 43 14.68 10.62 -10.06
C ALA A 43 13.15 10.78 -10.12
N LEU A 44 12.37 9.71 -9.85
CA LEU A 44 10.91 9.76 -9.78
C LEU A 44 10.38 10.41 -8.50
N TYR A 45 11.26 10.57 -7.51
CA TYR A 45 10.91 11.07 -6.20
C TYR A 45 11.69 12.34 -5.86
N SER A 46 11.17 13.13 -4.94
CA SER A 46 11.81 14.32 -4.39
C SER A 46 11.76 14.32 -2.86
N GLY A 47 12.53 15.23 -2.25
CA GLY A 47 12.48 15.51 -0.82
C GLY A 47 12.68 14.28 0.06
N ARG A 48 11.91 14.20 1.15
CA ARG A 48 12.02 13.13 2.14
C ARG A 48 11.72 11.75 1.56
N THR A 49 10.71 11.62 0.70
CA THR A 49 10.31 10.34 0.13
C THR A 49 11.44 9.72 -0.69
N LYS A 50 12.18 10.52 -1.48
CA LYS A 50 13.37 10.06 -2.20
C LYS A 50 14.43 9.51 -1.26
N ILE A 51 14.71 10.23 -0.18
CA ILE A 51 15.73 9.83 0.81
C ILE A 51 15.32 8.50 1.48
N MET A 52 14.09 8.39 1.96
CA MET A 52 13.60 7.17 2.64
C MET A 52 13.64 5.95 1.71
N ARG A 53 13.28 6.12 0.43
CA ARG A 53 13.36 5.06 -0.58
C ARG A 53 14.80 4.64 -0.87
N LEU A 54 15.73 5.59 -1.01
CA LEU A 54 17.16 5.30 -1.19
C LEU A 54 17.74 4.54 0.01
N LEU A 55 17.36 4.91 1.23
CA LEU A 55 17.79 4.20 2.44
C LEU A 55 17.23 2.78 2.51
N PHE A 56 15.96 2.60 2.13
CA PHE A 56 15.35 1.28 2.05
C PHE A 56 16.09 0.39 1.04
N ILE A 57 16.39 0.92 -0.16
CA ILE A 57 17.17 0.21 -1.17
C ILE A 57 18.55 -0.16 -0.63
N ALA A 58 19.25 0.78 0.00
CA ALA A 58 20.57 0.55 0.58
C ALA A 58 20.55 -0.58 1.63
N ASP A 59 19.47 -0.70 2.42
CA ASP A 59 19.33 -1.72 3.45
C ASP A 59 18.97 -3.10 2.89
N LYS A 60 18.28 -3.17 1.73
CA LYS A 60 17.86 -4.43 1.10
C LYS A 60 18.86 -4.98 0.08
N MET A 61 19.72 -4.13 -0.49
CA MET A 61 20.68 -4.56 -1.49
C MET A 61 21.84 -5.37 -0.89
N SER A 62 22.19 -6.48 -1.57
CA SER A 62 23.33 -7.32 -1.20
C SER A 62 24.66 -6.86 -1.82
N ASN A 63 24.61 -6.08 -2.91
CA ASN A 63 25.80 -5.58 -3.60
C ASN A 63 26.29 -4.30 -2.92
N ALA A 64 27.54 -4.33 -2.43
CA ALA A 64 28.15 -3.21 -1.73
C ALA A 64 28.28 -1.95 -2.61
N THR A 65 28.53 -2.10 -3.91
CA THR A 65 28.71 -0.95 -4.80
C THR A 65 27.42 -0.14 -4.96
N THR A 66 26.30 -0.82 -5.25
CA THR A 66 25.00 -0.17 -5.43
C THR A 66 24.43 0.33 -4.10
N GLN A 67 24.69 -0.37 -3.00
CA GLN A 67 24.37 0.12 -1.65
C GLN A 67 25.06 1.46 -1.37
N LEU A 68 26.37 1.56 -1.65
CA LEU A 68 27.12 2.80 -1.44
C LEU A 68 26.67 3.91 -2.38
N GLU A 69 26.28 3.59 -3.60
CA GLU A 69 25.71 4.55 -4.55
C GLU A 69 24.37 5.13 -4.06
N ALA A 70 23.48 4.28 -3.54
CA ALA A 70 22.22 4.72 -2.95
C ALA A 70 22.44 5.63 -1.72
N LEU A 71 23.40 5.27 -0.85
CA LEU A 71 23.78 6.09 0.30
C LEU A 71 24.40 7.43 -0.10
N ARG A 72 25.22 7.45 -1.18
CA ARG A 72 25.77 8.69 -1.76
C ARG A 72 24.64 9.61 -2.21
N MET A 73 23.70 9.09 -3.00
CA MET A 73 22.55 9.87 -3.47
C MET A 73 21.67 10.37 -2.31
N ALA A 74 21.50 9.55 -1.26
CA ALA A 74 20.76 9.96 -0.06
C ALA A 74 21.47 11.11 0.67
N TYR A 75 22.79 11.04 0.83
CA TYR A 75 23.60 12.10 1.42
C TYR A 75 23.44 13.43 0.65
N ASP A 76 23.59 13.38 -0.68
CA ASP A 76 23.50 14.55 -1.55
C ASP A 76 22.11 15.18 -1.51
N GLU A 77 21.05 14.37 -1.44
CA GLU A 77 19.68 14.87 -1.33
C GLU A 77 19.39 15.49 0.05
N ILE A 78 19.86 14.86 1.14
CA ILE A 78 19.67 15.40 2.50
C ILE A 78 20.34 16.77 2.66
N LYS A 79 21.52 16.96 2.05
CA LYS A 79 22.25 18.24 2.08
C LYS A 79 21.50 19.40 1.41
N LYS A 80 20.48 19.13 0.59
CA LYS A 80 19.58 20.15 0.03
C LYS A 80 18.49 20.59 1.01
N GLY A 81 18.19 19.77 2.02
CA GLY A 81 17.17 20.03 3.03
C GLY A 81 17.75 20.51 4.37
N GLU A 82 16.93 20.44 5.42
CA GLU A 82 17.25 20.92 6.78
C GLU A 82 17.19 19.79 7.83
N ASN A 83 17.09 18.53 7.41
CA ASN A 83 16.95 17.39 8.32
C ASN A 83 18.30 16.91 8.84
N THR A 84 18.78 17.52 9.93
CA THR A 84 20.08 17.17 10.53
C THR A 84 20.08 15.79 11.19
N GLN A 85 18.94 15.33 11.72
CA GLN A 85 18.85 13.99 12.33
C GLN A 85 19.06 12.89 11.29
N LEU A 86 18.33 12.97 10.17
CA LEU A 86 18.47 12.01 9.07
C LEU A 86 19.87 12.06 8.44
N PHE A 87 20.47 13.25 8.35
CA PHE A 87 21.86 13.40 7.91
C PHE A 87 22.83 12.59 8.78
N ARG A 88 22.72 12.71 10.11
CA ARG A 88 23.57 11.96 11.06
C ARG A 88 23.40 10.45 10.86
N GLU A 89 22.18 9.97 10.66
CA GLU A 89 21.87 8.55 10.42
C GLU A 89 22.48 8.04 9.10
N VAL A 90 22.38 8.82 8.01
CA VAL A 90 22.98 8.44 6.71
C VAL A 90 24.50 8.41 6.77
N VAL A 91 25.13 9.41 7.40
CA VAL A 91 26.58 9.41 7.62
C VAL A 91 27.03 8.20 8.43
N GLN A 92 26.28 7.84 9.47
CA GLN A 92 26.55 6.63 10.25
C GLN A 92 26.42 5.37 9.40
N LYS A 93 25.41 5.26 8.53
CA LYS A 93 25.25 4.14 7.59
C LYS A 93 26.38 4.09 6.55
N ILE A 94 26.90 5.23 6.10
CA ILE A 94 28.05 5.27 5.18
C ILE A 94 29.31 4.69 5.84
N ASP A 95 29.51 4.96 7.13
CA ASP A 95 30.61 4.42 7.94
C ASP A 95 32.01 4.66 7.30
N GLY A 96 32.20 5.84 6.72
CA GLY A 96 33.46 6.22 6.04
C GLY A 96 33.75 5.51 4.71
N ARG A 97 32.90 4.58 4.25
CA ARG A 97 33.13 3.77 3.05
C ARG A 97 33.15 4.57 1.74
N LEU A 98 32.56 5.76 1.71
CA LEU A 98 32.57 6.69 0.57
C LEU A 98 33.72 7.71 0.61
N GLY A 99 34.63 7.60 1.59
CA GLY A 99 35.74 8.53 1.77
C GLY A 99 35.36 9.79 2.56
N PRO A 100 36.32 10.71 2.77
CA PRO A 100 36.18 11.82 3.72
C PRO A 100 35.15 12.87 3.31
N ASN A 101 34.86 13.01 2.01
CA ASN A 101 33.90 13.99 1.49
C ASN A 101 32.45 13.70 1.89
N TYR A 102 32.15 12.45 2.27
CA TYR A 102 30.83 12.00 2.71
C TYR A 102 30.79 11.72 4.22
N GLY A 103 31.70 12.36 4.96
CA GLY A 103 31.76 12.31 6.42
C GLY A 103 30.77 13.24 7.11
N MET A 104 30.83 13.23 8.46
CA MET A 104 30.04 14.14 9.29
C MET A 104 30.47 15.59 9.06
N ASP A 105 29.52 16.42 8.68
CA ASP A 105 29.69 17.86 8.58
C ASP A 105 29.03 18.54 9.78
N SER A 106 29.76 18.60 10.90
CA SER A 106 29.29 19.22 12.15
C SER A 106 28.98 20.72 11.96
N ALA A 107 29.77 21.43 11.15
CA ALA A 107 29.57 22.86 10.92
C ALA A 107 28.23 23.14 10.23
N TRP A 108 27.86 22.32 9.23
CA TRP A 108 26.55 22.40 8.59
C TRP A 108 25.41 22.05 9.57
N CYS A 109 25.54 20.96 10.34
CA CYS A 109 24.54 20.60 11.35
C CYS A 109 24.29 21.74 12.34
N ASP A 110 25.37 22.30 12.92
CA ASP A 110 25.28 23.39 13.90
C ASP A 110 24.74 24.69 13.27
N ALA A 111 25.00 24.94 11.99
CA ALA A 111 24.44 26.08 11.27
C ALA A 111 22.94 25.90 10.99
N VAL A 112 22.50 24.71 10.58
CA VAL A 112 21.09 24.38 10.36
C VAL A 112 20.33 24.43 11.69
N ASP A 113 20.81 23.76 12.73
CA ASP A 113 20.15 23.71 14.03
C ASP A 113 20.01 25.11 14.66
N ARG A 114 21.02 25.99 14.52
CA ARG A 114 20.91 27.39 14.96
C ARG A 114 19.88 28.20 14.16
N ARG A 115 19.81 28.04 12.84
CA ARG A 115 18.79 28.70 12.01
C ARG A 115 17.39 28.19 12.33
N ALA A 116 17.26 26.89 12.61
CA ALA A 116 16.02 26.26 13.00
C ALA A 116 15.46 26.87 14.29
N GLU A 117 16.30 27.06 15.30
CA GLU A 117 15.87 27.65 16.58
C GLU A 117 15.40 29.10 16.42
N GLN A 118 16.15 29.92 15.67
CA GLN A 118 15.75 31.30 15.37
C GLN A 118 14.43 31.37 14.59
N LYS A 119 14.25 30.49 13.59
CA LYS A 119 13.03 30.41 12.80
C LYS A 119 11.85 29.97 13.65
N LYS A 120 12.05 29.01 14.56
CA LYS A 120 11.03 28.54 15.50
C LYS A 120 10.57 29.67 16.42
N GLU A 121 11.49 30.40 17.05
CA GLU A 121 11.16 31.54 17.91
C GLU A 121 10.36 32.61 17.16
N LYS A 122 10.76 32.90 15.91
CA LYS A 122 10.02 33.82 15.03
C LYS A 122 8.59 33.34 14.75
N LEU A 123 8.41 32.07 14.36
CA LEU A 123 7.09 31.49 14.11
C LEU A 123 6.22 31.49 15.39
N GLU A 124 6.81 31.26 16.56
CA GLU A 124 6.09 31.30 17.84
C GLU A 124 5.57 32.71 18.14
N ASN A 125 6.42 33.73 17.93
CA ASN A 125 6.05 35.14 18.11
C ASN A 125 4.93 35.56 17.13
N GLU A 126 5.04 35.18 15.86
CA GLU A 126 4.01 35.46 14.84
C GLU A 126 2.68 34.78 15.17
N LEU A 127 2.69 33.49 15.51
CA LEU A 127 1.48 32.76 15.87
C LEU A 127 0.81 33.32 17.12
N ASN A 128 1.60 33.75 18.12
CA ASN A 128 1.06 34.40 19.31
C ASN A 128 0.42 35.76 18.98
N ALA A 129 1.03 36.55 18.09
CA ALA A 129 0.42 37.79 17.61
C ALA A 129 -0.91 37.53 16.87
N TYR A 130 -0.96 36.53 15.99
CA TYR A 130 -2.19 36.15 15.28
C TYR A 130 -3.30 35.69 16.22
N ARG A 131 -2.96 34.94 17.28
CA ARG A 131 -3.92 34.52 18.31
C ARG A 131 -4.45 35.70 19.11
N THR A 132 -3.59 36.64 19.50
CA THR A 132 -4.01 37.87 20.21
C THR A 132 -4.96 38.71 19.34
N ASN A 133 -4.69 38.78 18.04
CA ASN A 133 -5.54 39.50 17.07
C ASN A 133 -6.80 38.73 16.64
N LEU A 134 -6.95 37.46 17.04
CA LEU A 134 -8.10 36.60 16.75
C LEU A 134 -8.40 36.42 15.25
N ILE A 135 -7.39 36.54 14.38
CA ILE A 135 -7.55 36.39 12.93
C ILE A 135 -7.43 34.90 12.59
N LYS A 136 -8.58 34.24 12.37
CA LYS A 136 -8.63 32.78 12.13
C LYS A 136 -7.70 32.33 11.00
N GLU A 137 -7.69 33.05 9.88
CA GLU A 137 -6.89 32.67 8.72
C GLU A 137 -5.38 32.76 9.02
N SER A 138 -4.92 33.83 9.67
CA SER A 138 -3.53 33.97 10.08
C SER A 138 -3.11 32.91 11.11
N ILE A 139 -4.02 32.54 12.03
CA ILE A 139 -3.75 31.44 12.98
C ILE A 139 -3.64 30.10 12.23
N ARG A 140 -4.51 29.85 11.25
CA ARG A 140 -4.48 28.65 10.40
C ARG A 140 -3.17 28.56 9.64
N MET A 141 -2.75 29.65 8.98
CA MET A 141 -1.50 29.73 8.25
C MET A 141 -0.29 29.54 9.18
N GLY A 142 -0.26 30.20 10.34
CA GLY A 142 0.83 30.02 11.29
C GLY A 142 0.97 28.57 11.78
N TYR A 143 -0.14 27.85 12.03
CA TYR A 143 -0.07 26.41 12.33
C TYR A 143 0.38 25.55 11.13
N ASN A 144 0.05 25.96 9.90
CA ASN A 144 0.56 25.32 8.70
C ASN A 144 2.08 25.48 8.58
N ASP A 145 2.58 26.70 8.80
CA ASP A 145 4.01 27.02 8.75
C ASP A 145 4.80 26.24 9.81
N PHE A 146 4.22 26.04 11.00
CA PHE A 146 4.78 25.13 12.00
C PHE A 146 4.80 23.67 11.52
N GLY A 147 3.74 23.23 10.84
CA GLY A 147 3.69 21.92 10.21
C GLY A 147 4.83 21.72 9.22
N ASP A 148 5.02 22.67 8.30
CA ASP A 148 6.08 22.65 7.27
C ASP A 148 7.48 22.71 7.92
N PHE A 149 7.65 23.53 8.95
CA PHE A 149 8.87 23.62 9.74
C PHE A 149 9.21 22.27 10.38
N TYR A 150 8.29 21.66 11.14
CA TYR A 150 8.56 20.38 11.77
C TYR A 150 8.78 19.25 10.75
N TYR A 151 8.07 19.28 9.62
CA TYR A 151 8.23 18.30 8.54
C TYR A 151 9.64 18.34 7.92
N SER A 152 10.11 19.54 7.54
CA SER A 152 11.44 19.76 6.96
C SER A 152 12.59 19.36 7.91
N HIS A 153 12.37 19.46 9.21
CA HIS A 153 13.32 19.06 10.25
C HIS A 153 13.17 17.61 10.71
N GLY A 154 12.26 16.83 10.11
CA GLY A 154 12.07 15.41 10.41
C GLY A 154 11.23 15.11 11.66
N GLN A 155 10.64 16.11 12.30
CA GLN A 155 9.79 15.98 13.49
C GLN A 155 8.34 15.66 13.09
N LEU A 156 8.13 14.50 12.49
CA LEU A 156 6.84 14.13 11.87
C LEU A 156 5.66 14.15 12.85
N GLY A 157 5.87 13.74 14.11
CA GLY A 157 4.81 13.73 15.12
C GLY A 157 4.29 15.14 15.45
N ASP A 158 5.18 16.13 15.51
CA ASP A 158 4.81 17.52 15.81
C ASP A 158 4.32 18.27 14.57
N ALA A 159 4.81 17.88 13.38
CA ALA A 159 4.23 18.31 12.11
C ALA A 159 2.76 17.89 12.01
N PHE A 160 2.46 16.61 12.26
CA PHE A 160 1.09 16.09 12.25
C PHE A 160 0.18 16.83 13.23
N LYS A 161 0.63 17.04 14.48
CA LYS A 161 -0.15 17.81 15.48
C LYS A 161 -0.44 19.22 15.00
N SER A 162 0.54 19.90 14.41
CA SER A 162 0.40 21.27 13.90
C SER A 162 -0.61 21.34 12.75
N TYR A 163 -0.53 20.43 11.77
CA TYR A 163 -1.53 20.37 10.70
C TYR A 163 -2.93 20.09 11.21
N VAL A 164 -3.10 19.08 12.08
CA VAL A 164 -4.42 18.74 12.63
C VAL A 164 -5.01 19.86 13.48
N ARG A 165 -4.17 20.68 14.11
CA ARG A 165 -4.59 21.84 14.89
C ARG A 165 -5.21 22.95 14.03
N THR A 166 -4.87 23.02 12.74
CA THR A 166 -5.51 23.96 11.79
C THR A 166 -7.03 23.75 11.68
N ARG A 167 -7.53 22.53 11.98
CA ARG A 167 -8.95 22.14 11.94
C ARG A 167 -9.87 23.15 12.61
N ASP A 168 -9.47 23.64 13.78
CA ASP A 168 -10.30 24.51 14.63
C ASP A 168 -10.45 25.92 14.01
N TYR A 169 -9.67 26.22 12.97
CA TYR A 169 -9.62 27.49 12.25
C TYR A 169 -10.04 27.37 10.78
N CYS A 170 -10.42 26.17 10.31
CA CYS A 170 -10.94 25.96 8.96
C CYS A 170 -12.35 26.57 8.83
N THR A 171 -12.57 27.38 7.79
CA THR A 171 -13.85 28.03 7.48
C THR A 171 -14.45 27.59 6.15
N THR A 172 -13.64 26.99 5.27
CA THR A 172 -14.03 26.52 3.94
C THR A 172 -13.72 25.03 3.78
N SER A 173 -14.39 24.36 2.85
CA SER A 173 -14.08 22.98 2.47
C SER A 173 -12.65 22.83 1.93
N LYS A 174 -12.14 23.85 1.21
CA LYS A 174 -10.75 23.90 0.75
C LYS A 174 -9.76 23.84 1.90
N HIS A 175 -10.00 24.57 3.01
CA HIS A 175 -9.14 24.51 4.19
C HIS A 175 -9.13 23.11 4.82
N ILE A 176 -10.29 22.44 4.86
CA ILE A 176 -10.40 21.07 5.39
C ILE A 176 -9.64 20.09 4.50
N ILE A 177 -9.80 20.18 3.18
CA ILE A 177 -9.11 19.33 2.22
C ILE A 177 -7.60 19.51 2.33
N HIS A 178 -7.12 20.77 2.33
CA HIS A 178 -5.69 21.08 2.49
C HIS A 178 -5.10 20.45 3.74
N MET A 179 -5.73 20.67 4.90
CA MET A 179 -5.33 20.03 6.15
C MET A 179 -5.31 18.50 6.04
N CYS A 180 -6.32 17.89 5.43
CA CYS A 180 -6.38 16.43 5.28
C CYS A 180 -5.23 15.93 4.40
N MET A 181 -4.88 16.63 3.32
CA MET A 181 -3.76 16.29 2.44
C MET A 181 -2.43 16.32 3.19
N SER A 182 -2.15 17.40 3.94
CA SER A 182 -0.95 17.49 4.78
C SER A 182 -0.91 16.39 5.85
N ALA A 183 -2.04 16.13 6.52
CA ALA A 183 -2.13 15.06 7.52
C ALA A 183 -1.93 13.66 6.92
N ILE A 184 -2.44 13.41 5.70
CA ILE A 184 -2.24 12.16 4.96
C ILE A 184 -0.76 11.96 4.64
N LEU A 185 -0.08 12.97 4.08
CA LEU A 185 1.34 12.88 3.72
C LEU A 185 2.19 12.50 4.92
N VAL A 186 2.05 13.25 6.02
CA VAL A 186 2.82 12.99 7.24
C VAL A 186 2.47 11.62 7.83
N SER A 187 1.21 11.19 7.74
CA SER A 187 0.80 9.87 8.22
C SER A 187 1.41 8.73 7.41
N ILE A 188 1.58 8.88 6.09
CA ILE A 188 2.27 7.90 5.24
C ILE A 188 3.75 7.81 5.66
N GLU A 189 4.42 8.95 5.82
CA GLU A 189 5.82 9.03 6.24
C GLU A 189 6.06 8.48 7.66
N MET A 190 5.05 8.54 8.53
CA MET A 190 5.08 7.92 9.86
C MET A 190 4.69 6.42 9.87
N GLY A 191 4.27 5.86 8.73
CA GLY A 191 3.73 4.50 8.64
C GLY A 191 2.37 4.31 9.35
N GLN A 192 1.63 5.38 9.64
CA GLN A 192 0.36 5.36 10.36
C GLN A 192 -0.85 5.33 9.42
N PHE A 193 -1.01 4.23 8.67
CA PHE A 193 -2.09 4.05 7.68
C PHE A 193 -3.54 4.11 8.21
N PRO A 194 -3.84 3.83 9.51
CA PRO A 194 -5.16 4.13 10.07
C PRO A 194 -5.53 5.62 10.03
N HIS A 195 -4.55 6.52 10.23
CA HIS A 195 -4.77 7.96 10.07
C HIS A 195 -5.06 8.30 8.61
N VAL A 196 -4.28 7.75 7.67
CA VAL A 196 -4.50 7.94 6.23
C VAL A 196 -5.94 7.61 5.84
N THR A 197 -6.44 6.45 6.27
CA THR A 197 -7.83 6.03 5.99
C THR A 197 -8.85 7.02 6.53
N SER A 198 -8.63 7.53 7.75
CA SER A 198 -9.53 8.47 8.42
C SER A 198 -9.56 9.84 7.73
N TYR A 199 -8.39 10.37 7.36
CA TYR A 199 -8.29 11.67 6.69
C TYR A 199 -8.72 11.63 5.22
N VAL A 200 -8.50 10.52 4.51
CA VAL A 200 -9.08 10.33 3.17
C VAL A 200 -10.62 10.35 3.25
N SER A 201 -11.19 9.58 4.18
CA SER A 201 -12.65 9.56 4.39
C SER A 201 -13.21 10.93 4.79
N LYS A 202 -12.40 11.76 5.45
CA LYS A 202 -12.78 13.13 5.82
C LYS A 202 -12.71 14.08 4.64
N ALA A 203 -11.67 14.01 3.81
CA ALA A 203 -11.52 14.83 2.62
C ALA A 203 -12.64 14.55 1.59
N GLU A 204 -13.05 13.28 1.45
CA GLU A 204 -14.11 12.86 0.53
C GLU A 204 -15.52 13.30 0.94
N GLN A 205 -15.73 13.87 2.14
CA GLN A 205 -17.04 14.39 2.56
C GLN A 205 -17.48 15.66 1.83
N ALA A 206 -16.55 16.37 1.19
CA ALA A 206 -16.83 17.59 0.43
C ALA A 206 -16.38 17.45 -1.05
N PRO A 207 -17.01 16.56 -1.84
CA PRO A 207 -16.56 16.23 -3.19
C PRO A 207 -16.63 17.41 -4.16
N GLU A 208 -17.55 18.35 -3.95
CA GLU A 208 -17.71 19.56 -4.80
C GLU A 208 -16.50 20.50 -4.75
N SER A 209 -15.66 20.37 -3.72
CA SER A 209 -14.46 21.20 -3.53
C SER A 209 -13.16 20.50 -3.94
N LEU A 210 -13.24 19.27 -4.45
CA LEU A 210 -12.09 18.50 -4.92
C LEU A 210 -11.96 18.64 -6.45
N ASP A 211 -10.78 19.02 -6.89
CA ASP A 211 -10.37 18.93 -8.29
C ASP A 211 -9.99 17.48 -8.66
N SER A 212 -9.91 17.19 -9.95
CA SER A 212 -9.62 15.84 -10.46
C SER A 212 -8.30 15.28 -9.92
N VAL A 213 -7.26 16.11 -9.81
CA VAL A 213 -5.95 15.69 -9.31
C VAL A 213 -6.01 15.33 -7.83
N SER A 214 -6.70 16.14 -7.01
CA SER A 214 -6.91 15.81 -5.59
C SER A 214 -7.70 14.52 -5.41
N ILE A 215 -8.72 14.25 -6.24
CA ILE A 215 -9.45 12.98 -6.21
C ILE A 215 -8.49 11.82 -6.50
N SER A 216 -7.70 11.89 -7.56
CA SER A 216 -6.71 10.86 -7.90
C SER A 216 -5.72 10.62 -6.76
N ARG A 217 -5.20 11.68 -6.12
CA ARG A 217 -4.29 11.58 -4.97
C ARG A 217 -4.94 10.89 -3.77
N LEU A 218 -6.18 11.24 -3.44
CA LEU A 218 -6.93 10.59 -2.36
C LEU A 218 -7.17 9.11 -2.65
N ARG A 219 -7.48 8.75 -3.91
CA ARG A 219 -7.62 7.35 -4.33
C ARG A 219 -6.30 6.58 -4.23
N CYS A 220 -5.17 7.17 -4.63
CA CYS A 220 -3.84 6.59 -4.42
C CYS A 220 -3.54 6.36 -2.93
N ALA A 221 -3.77 7.36 -2.07
CA ALA A 221 -3.55 7.26 -0.63
C ALA A 221 -4.44 6.19 0.02
N ALA A 222 -5.71 6.10 -0.37
CA ALA A 222 -6.61 5.02 0.08
C ALA A 222 -6.17 3.65 -0.43
N GLY A 223 -5.68 3.56 -1.67
CA GLY A 223 -5.11 2.33 -2.23
C GLY A 223 -3.93 1.84 -1.42
N LEU A 224 -2.99 2.74 -1.11
CA LEU A 224 -1.82 2.46 -0.30
C LEU A 224 -2.19 2.01 1.13
N ALA A 225 -3.10 2.73 1.79
CA ALA A 225 -3.55 2.34 3.13
C ALA A 225 -4.22 0.95 3.17
N ASN A 226 -4.95 0.58 2.10
CA ASN A 226 -5.51 -0.77 1.99
C ASN A 226 -4.47 -1.84 1.67
N LEU A 227 -3.42 -1.50 0.91
CA LEU A 227 -2.31 -2.41 0.60
C LEU A 227 -1.61 -2.81 1.89
N GLU A 228 -1.25 -1.83 2.71
CA GLU A 228 -0.59 -1.99 4.02
C GLU A 228 -1.45 -2.78 5.01
N ALA A 229 -2.78 -2.58 4.95
CA ALA A 229 -3.74 -3.40 5.69
C ALA A 229 -3.93 -4.82 5.13
N LYS A 230 -3.16 -5.24 4.11
CA LYS A 230 -3.26 -6.51 3.38
C LYS A 230 -4.63 -6.76 2.74
N LYS A 231 -5.39 -5.69 2.49
CA LYS A 231 -6.71 -5.72 1.84
C LYS A 231 -6.57 -5.53 0.33
N TYR A 232 -5.82 -6.44 -0.32
CA TYR A 232 -5.40 -6.31 -1.73
C TYR A 232 -6.55 -6.03 -2.70
N LYS A 233 -7.71 -6.67 -2.51
CA LYS A 233 -8.90 -6.45 -3.37
C LYS A 233 -9.44 -5.02 -3.28
N LEU A 234 -9.41 -4.41 -2.09
CA LEU A 234 -9.84 -3.02 -1.91
C LEU A 234 -8.78 -2.05 -2.43
N ALA A 235 -7.50 -2.34 -2.19
CA ALA A 235 -6.37 -1.58 -2.70
C ALA A 235 -6.42 -1.49 -4.24
N ALA A 236 -6.55 -2.64 -4.92
CA ALA A 236 -6.64 -2.70 -6.37
C ALA A 236 -7.82 -1.88 -6.94
N ARG A 237 -8.99 -1.94 -6.29
CA ARG A 237 -10.14 -1.10 -6.70
C ARG A 237 -9.80 0.38 -6.62
N LYS A 238 -9.19 0.82 -5.52
CA LYS A 238 -8.81 2.22 -5.33
C LYS A 238 -7.76 2.69 -6.33
N PHE A 239 -6.76 1.86 -6.65
CA PHE A 239 -5.76 2.19 -7.68
C PHE A 239 -6.35 2.28 -9.08
N ILE A 240 -7.31 1.41 -9.43
CA ILE A 240 -8.00 1.47 -10.74
C ILE A 240 -8.88 2.72 -10.85
N GLU A 241 -9.46 3.19 -9.74
CA GLU A 241 -10.29 4.41 -9.65
C GLU A 241 -9.48 5.73 -9.74
N THR A 242 -8.17 5.69 -9.96
CA THR A 242 -7.31 6.91 -10.01
C THR A 242 -7.46 7.71 -11.30
N GLY A 243 -8.05 7.14 -12.36
CA GLY A 243 -8.30 7.82 -13.62
C GLY A 243 -9.47 8.83 -13.53
N PRO A 244 -9.41 9.96 -14.26
CA PRO A 244 -10.33 11.10 -14.11
C PRO A 244 -11.81 10.84 -14.47
N GLU A 245 -12.20 9.65 -14.95
CA GLU A 245 -13.56 9.41 -15.50
C GLU A 245 -14.33 8.19 -14.95
N LEU A 246 -13.85 7.51 -13.91
CA LEU A 246 -14.53 6.31 -13.40
C LEU A 246 -15.64 6.65 -12.40
N SER A 247 -16.78 7.17 -12.89
CA SER A 247 -17.99 7.35 -12.06
C SER A 247 -19.16 6.38 -12.35
N SER A 248 -19.18 5.56 -13.42
CA SER A 248 -20.45 4.85 -13.73
C SER A 248 -20.47 3.45 -14.36
N HIS A 249 -19.38 2.75 -14.66
CA HIS A 249 -19.50 1.45 -15.35
C HIS A 249 -18.85 0.25 -14.63
N TYR A 250 -19.72 -0.59 -14.06
CA TYR A 250 -19.41 -1.91 -13.51
C TYR A 250 -19.39 -2.95 -14.64
N ASN A 251 -18.28 -3.09 -15.36
CA ASN A 251 -18.05 -4.24 -16.24
C ASN A 251 -16.97 -5.15 -15.66
N GLU A 252 -17.07 -6.45 -15.99
CA GLU A 252 -16.26 -7.55 -15.42
C GLU A 252 -14.76 -7.45 -15.77
N THR A 253 -14.38 -6.63 -16.77
CA THR A 253 -13.01 -6.41 -17.24
C THR A 253 -12.42 -5.11 -16.71
N LYS A 254 -12.16 -5.06 -15.39
CA LYS A 254 -11.73 -3.84 -14.68
C LYS A 254 -10.34 -3.30 -15.04
N VAL A 255 -9.52 -4.10 -15.73
CA VAL A 255 -8.10 -3.80 -15.98
C VAL A 255 -7.78 -3.84 -17.47
N ILE A 256 -8.09 -4.94 -18.18
CA ILE A 256 -7.73 -5.13 -19.60
C ILE A 256 -8.48 -4.14 -20.51
N ASP A 257 -9.78 -3.96 -20.29
CA ASP A 257 -10.62 -3.08 -21.12
C ASP A 257 -10.74 -1.66 -20.56
N ASN A 258 -10.01 -1.35 -19.48
CA ASN A 258 -10.06 -0.06 -18.84
C ASN A 258 -9.13 0.92 -19.56
N SER A 259 -9.70 1.75 -20.42
CA SER A 259 -8.98 2.78 -21.19
C SER A 259 -8.13 3.71 -20.30
N ASN A 260 -8.63 4.06 -19.11
CA ASN A 260 -7.91 4.93 -18.19
C ASN A 260 -6.71 4.22 -17.57
N PHE A 261 -6.88 2.94 -17.20
CA PHE A 261 -5.80 2.16 -16.60
C PHE A 261 -4.76 1.67 -17.62
N ARG A 262 -5.15 1.58 -18.90
CA ARG A 262 -4.25 1.22 -20.00
C ARG A 262 -3.03 2.14 -20.08
N ASN A 263 -3.20 3.44 -19.86
CA ASN A 263 -2.10 4.40 -19.88
C ASN A 263 -1.03 4.04 -18.83
N PHE A 264 -1.43 3.55 -17.65
CA PHE A 264 -0.49 3.08 -16.63
C PHE A 264 0.16 1.75 -17.01
N LEU A 265 -0.58 0.83 -17.64
CA LEU A 265 -0.03 -0.43 -18.13
C LEU A 265 0.97 -0.25 -19.28
N GLU A 266 0.84 0.82 -20.06
CA GLU A 266 1.81 1.17 -21.10
C GLU A 266 3.15 1.66 -20.55
N LEU A 267 3.19 2.14 -19.29
CA LEU A 267 4.44 2.50 -18.61
C LEU A 267 5.27 1.27 -18.20
N VAL A 268 4.61 0.13 -17.94
CA VAL A 268 5.26 -1.12 -17.51
C VAL A 268 4.74 -2.30 -18.36
N PRO A 269 5.28 -2.48 -19.58
CA PRO A 269 4.78 -3.48 -20.52
C PRO A 269 4.86 -4.91 -19.99
N GLU A 270 5.84 -5.24 -19.13
CA GLU A 270 5.95 -6.58 -18.53
C GLU A 270 4.72 -6.94 -17.68
N VAL A 271 4.18 -5.96 -16.94
CA VAL A 271 2.95 -6.16 -16.14
C VAL A 271 1.74 -6.33 -17.04
N ARG A 272 1.68 -5.60 -18.16
CA ARG A 272 0.61 -5.75 -19.16
C ARG A 272 0.61 -7.15 -19.77
N GLU A 273 1.78 -7.62 -20.22
CA GLU A 273 1.92 -8.97 -20.81
C GLU A 273 1.61 -10.05 -19.76
N LEU A 274 2.06 -9.87 -18.51
CA LEU A 274 1.72 -10.77 -17.40
C LEU A 274 0.20 -10.92 -17.23
N ILE A 275 -0.55 -9.81 -17.22
CA ILE A 275 -2.01 -9.83 -17.06
C ILE A 275 -2.68 -10.52 -18.26
N ASN A 276 -2.22 -10.22 -19.48
CA ASN A 276 -2.76 -10.83 -20.71
C ASN A 276 -2.50 -12.34 -20.76
N ASP A 277 -1.30 -12.79 -20.38
CA ASP A 277 -0.92 -14.19 -20.35
C ASP A 277 -1.68 -14.95 -19.26
N PHE A 278 -1.88 -14.34 -18.09
CA PHE A 278 -2.72 -14.91 -17.05
C PHE A 278 -4.15 -15.11 -17.55
N TYR A 279 -4.73 -14.09 -18.21
CA TYR A 279 -6.08 -14.17 -18.76
C TYR A 279 -6.20 -15.22 -19.87
N SER A 280 -5.20 -15.30 -20.74
CA SER A 280 -5.13 -16.25 -21.86
C SER A 280 -4.69 -17.67 -21.45
N SER A 281 -4.50 -17.92 -20.15
CA SER A 281 -4.03 -19.21 -19.59
C SER A 281 -2.62 -19.64 -20.04
N HIS A 282 -1.78 -18.71 -20.47
CA HIS A 282 -0.36 -18.94 -20.80
C HIS A 282 0.52 -18.85 -19.54
N TYR A 283 0.31 -19.75 -18.57
CA TYR A 283 0.91 -19.62 -17.23
C TYR A 283 2.45 -19.70 -17.20
N ALA A 284 3.08 -20.42 -18.12
CA ALA A 284 4.54 -20.55 -18.17
C ALA A 284 5.22 -19.19 -18.42
N SER A 285 4.66 -18.42 -19.37
CA SER A 285 5.12 -17.07 -19.72
C SER A 285 4.72 -16.06 -18.64
N CYS A 286 3.47 -16.13 -18.14
CA CYS A 286 3.02 -15.30 -17.02
C CYS A 286 3.93 -15.42 -15.78
N LEU A 287 4.30 -16.65 -15.38
CA LEU A 287 5.18 -16.88 -14.24
C LEU A 287 6.63 -16.47 -14.49
N GLU A 288 7.05 -16.42 -15.75
CA GLU A 288 8.36 -15.86 -16.14
C GLU A 288 8.40 -14.35 -15.92
N TYR A 289 7.41 -13.63 -16.45
CA TYR A 289 7.29 -12.19 -16.19
C TYR A 289 7.20 -11.91 -14.69
N LEU A 290 6.39 -12.68 -13.95
CA LEU A 290 6.27 -12.54 -12.50
C LEU A 290 7.63 -12.78 -11.82
N GLY A 291 8.38 -13.81 -12.21
CA GLY A 291 9.71 -14.09 -11.69
C GLY A 291 10.71 -12.95 -11.93
N ASN A 292 10.72 -12.39 -13.14
CA ASN A 292 11.63 -11.30 -13.52
C ASN A 292 11.34 -10.00 -12.77
N LEU A 293 10.08 -9.74 -12.40
CA LEU A 293 9.70 -8.56 -11.62
C LEU A 293 10.11 -8.69 -10.15
N LYS A 294 10.24 -9.90 -9.60
CA LYS A 294 10.35 -10.16 -8.16
C LYS A 294 11.48 -9.40 -7.48
N ALA A 295 12.68 -9.44 -8.05
CA ALA A 295 13.85 -8.80 -7.47
C ALA A 295 13.65 -7.29 -7.29
N ASN A 296 13.00 -6.64 -8.25
CA ASN A 296 12.75 -5.20 -8.24
C ASN A 296 11.61 -4.84 -7.27
N LEU A 297 10.54 -5.62 -7.23
CA LEU A 297 9.43 -5.37 -6.29
C LEU A 297 9.85 -5.53 -4.83
N LEU A 298 10.84 -6.38 -4.55
CA LEU A 298 11.43 -6.52 -3.20
C LEU A 298 12.27 -5.31 -2.78
N LEU A 299 12.58 -4.37 -3.68
CA LEU A 299 13.30 -3.13 -3.37
C LEU A 299 12.36 -1.94 -3.15
N ASP A 300 11.04 -2.12 -3.30
CA ASP A 300 10.06 -1.07 -3.03
C ASP A 300 9.65 -1.05 -1.55
N ILE A 301 9.68 0.14 -0.95
CA ILE A 301 9.39 0.36 0.47
C ILE A 301 8.01 -0.12 0.91
N HIS A 302 6.98 0.03 0.07
CA HIS A 302 5.61 -0.33 0.43
C HIS A 302 5.26 -1.74 -0.07
N LEU A 303 5.82 -2.18 -1.19
CA LEU A 303 5.46 -3.48 -1.76
C LEU A 303 6.22 -4.65 -1.15
N HIS A 304 7.42 -4.43 -0.60
CA HIS A 304 8.33 -5.46 -0.10
C HIS A 304 7.64 -6.52 0.78
N ASP A 305 6.91 -6.08 1.82
CA ASP A 305 6.25 -6.97 2.79
C ASP A 305 5.04 -7.74 2.21
N HIS A 306 4.63 -7.40 0.99
CA HIS A 306 3.48 -8.00 0.30
C HIS A 306 3.90 -8.93 -0.85
N VAL A 307 5.14 -8.83 -1.35
CA VAL A 307 5.58 -9.55 -2.56
C VAL A 307 5.30 -11.05 -2.46
N GLU A 308 5.80 -11.73 -1.42
CA GLU A 308 5.62 -13.18 -1.29
C GLU A 308 4.13 -13.57 -1.24
N THR A 309 3.34 -12.85 -0.43
CA THR A 309 1.90 -13.13 -0.29
C THR A 309 1.14 -12.93 -1.60
N LEU A 310 1.46 -11.88 -2.36
CA LEU A 310 0.84 -11.61 -3.65
C LEU A 310 1.23 -12.66 -4.69
N TYR A 311 2.49 -13.08 -4.70
CA TYR A 311 3.00 -14.09 -5.63
C TYR A 311 2.36 -15.45 -5.38
N ASP A 312 2.25 -15.86 -4.12
CA ASP A 312 1.56 -17.09 -3.72
C ASP A 312 0.09 -17.05 -4.15
N GLN A 313 -0.61 -15.93 -3.93
CA GLN A 313 -2.00 -15.77 -4.34
C GLN A 313 -2.20 -15.84 -5.85
N ILE A 314 -1.31 -15.21 -6.63
CA ILE A 314 -1.34 -15.27 -8.10
C ILE A 314 -1.11 -16.72 -8.57
N ARG A 315 -0.10 -17.39 -8.00
CA ARG A 315 0.24 -18.78 -8.33
C ARG A 315 -0.89 -19.74 -7.99
N HIS A 316 -1.48 -19.64 -6.79
CA HIS A 316 -2.64 -20.43 -6.39
C HIS A 316 -3.83 -20.19 -7.33
N LYS A 317 -4.10 -18.94 -7.70
CA LYS A 317 -5.19 -18.62 -8.61
C LYS A 317 -4.98 -19.24 -10.00
N ALA A 318 -3.75 -19.22 -10.51
CA ALA A 318 -3.38 -19.89 -11.76
C ALA A 318 -3.58 -21.42 -11.68
N LEU A 319 -3.14 -22.07 -10.60
CA LEU A 319 -3.33 -23.51 -10.39
C LEU A 319 -4.83 -23.91 -10.40
N ILE A 320 -5.66 -23.13 -9.70
CA ILE A 320 -7.12 -23.36 -9.67
C ILE A 320 -7.71 -23.19 -11.07
N GLN A 321 -7.37 -22.10 -11.78
CA GLN A 321 -7.90 -21.83 -13.11
C GLN A 321 -7.44 -22.87 -14.14
N TYR A 322 -6.20 -23.35 -14.04
CA TYR A 322 -5.67 -24.40 -14.90
C TYR A 322 -6.42 -25.72 -14.74
N THR A 323 -6.80 -26.10 -13.52
CA THR A 323 -7.50 -27.38 -13.28
C THR A 323 -8.99 -27.33 -13.59
N HIS A 324 -9.61 -26.14 -13.57
CA HIS A 324 -11.06 -25.97 -13.68
C HIS A 324 -11.72 -26.59 -14.94
N PRO A 325 -11.16 -26.45 -16.17
CA PRO A 325 -11.81 -26.98 -17.37
C PRO A 325 -11.59 -28.49 -17.59
N PHE A 326 -10.76 -29.16 -16.79
CA PHE A 326 -10.36 -30.55 -17.04
C PHE A 326 -10.94 -31.53 -16.02
N VAL A 327 -11.38 -32.71 -16.50
CA VAL A 327 -11.80 -33.83 -15.65
C VAL A 327 -10.58 -34.59 -15.11
N SER A 328 -9.50 -34.64 -15.89
CA SER A 328 -8.23 -35.22 -15.47
C SER A 328 -7.06 -34.43 -16.03
N VAL A 329 -5.99 -34.26 -15.26
CA VAL A 329 -4.80 -33.49 -15.63
C VAL A 329 -3.55 -34.33 -15.38
N ASP A 330 -2.65 -34.41 -16.37
CA ASP A 330 -1.32 -35.00 -16.21
C ASP A 330 -0.42 -34.05 -15.41
N LEU A 331 0.10 -34.53 -14.28
CA LEU A 331 0.92 -33.72 -13.37
C LEU A 331 2.29 -33.37 -13.95
N ASN A 332 2.84 -34.15 -14.88
CA ASN A 332 4.11 -33.83 -15.54
C ASN A 332 3.92 -32.64 -16.49
N MET A 333 2.84 -32.65 -17.28
CA MET A 333 2.51 -31.53 -18.16
C MET A 333 2.22 -30.27 -17.35
N MET A 334 1.47 -30.40 -16.27
CA MET A 334 1.18 -29.27 -15.37
C MET A 334 2.44 -28.76 -14.68
N ALA A 335 3.32 -29.63 -14.19
CA ALA A 335 4.57 -29.22 -13.55
C ALA A 335 5.48 -28.42 -14.51
N ASN A 336 5.56 -28.85 -15.78
CA ASN A 336 6.27 -28.13 -16.83
C ASN A 336 5.64 -26.74 -17.09
N ALA A 337 4.32 -26.65 -17.17
CA ALA A 337 3.62 -25.37 -17.37
C ALA A 337 3.82 -24.38 -16.20
N PHE A 338 3.97 -24.89 -14.97
CA PHE A 338 4.17 -24.08 -13.76
C PHE A 338 5.64 -23.94 -13.34
N LYS A 339 6.58 -24.38 -14.20
CA LYS A 339 8.03 -24.35 -14.00
C LYS A 339 8.44 -24.90 -12.62
N THR A 340 7.85 -26.01 -12.21
CA THR A 340 8.11 -26.66 -10.92
C THR A 340 8.37 -28.15 -11.09
N THR A 341 8.74 -28.82 -10.00
CA THR A 341 8.84 -30.28 -9.98
C THR A 341 7.47 -30.91 -9.68
N VAL A 342 7.24 -32.14 -10.12
CA VAL A 342 6.00 -32.87 -9.82
C VAL A 342 5.78 -33.01 -8.31
N ALA A 343 6.84 -33.29 -7.55
CA ALA A 343 6.75 -33.37 -6.09
C ALA A 343 6.38 -32.03 -5.44
N GLY A 344 6.92 -30.92 -5.95
CA GLY A 344 6.54 -29.57 -5.53
C GLY A 344 5.08 -29.26 -5.85
N LEU A 345 4.65 -29.56 -7.08
CA LEU A 345 3.28 -29.38 -7.54
C LEU A 345 2.28 -30.22 -6.71
N GLU A 346 2.60 -31.48 -6.40
CA GLU A 346 1.76 -32.34 -5.56
C GLU A 346 1.50 -31.70 -4.19
N LYS A 347 2.53 -31.13 -3.56
CA LYS A 347 2.42 -30.44 -2.27
C LYS A 347 1.55 -29.18 -2.36
N GLU A 348 1.70 -28.39 -3.43
CA GLU A 348 0.88 -27.19 -3.66
C GLU A 348 -0.59 -27.56 -3.90
N LEU A 349 -0.85 -28.59 -4.72
CA LEU A 349 -2.21 -29.09 -4.98
C LEU A 349 -2.84 -29.71 -3.73
N GLU A 350 -2.07 -30.43 -2.91
CA GLU A 350 -2.56 -30.98 -1.64
C GLU A 350 -3.07 -29.88 -0.70
N ALA A 351 -2.33 -28.77 -0.58
CA ALA A 351 -2.77 -27.62 0.20
C ALA A 351 -4.08 -27.03 -0.35
N LEU A 352 -4.16 -26.82 -1.67
CA LEU A 352 -5.37 -26.27 -2.32
C LEU A 352 -6.58 -27.20 -2.24
N ILE A 353 -6.39 -28.52 -2.24
CA ILE A 353 -7.45 -29.51 -2.06
C ILE A 353 -7.91 -29.53 -0.60
N THR A 354 -6.97 -29.47 0.35
CA THR A 354 -7.26 -29.45 1.79
C THR A 354 -8.06 -28.20 2.17
N ASP A 355 -7.72 -27.06 1.58
CA ASP A 355 -8.43 -25.78 1.75
C ASP A 355 -9.75 -25.71 0.95
N ASN A 356 -10.16 -26.80 0.29
CA ASN A 356 -11.35 -26.90 -0.58
C ASN A 356 -11.39 -25.88 -1.73
N GLN A 357 -10.24 -25.35 -2.16
CA GLN A 357 -10.16 -24.47 -3.32
C GLN A 357 -10.17 -25.25 -4.65
N ILE A 358 -9.67 -26.48 -4.63
CA ILE A 358 -9.71 -27.42 -5.76
C ILE A 358 -10.45 -28.69 -5.33
N GLN A 359 -11.51 -29.05 -6.04
CA GLN A 359 -12.22 -30.31 -5.83
C GLN A 359 -11.60 -31.40 -6.70
N ALA A 360 -10.52 -32.02 -6.23
CA ALA A 360 -9.81 -33.06 -6.98
C ALA A 360 -9.21 -34.13 -6.06
N ARG A 361 -8.72 -35.22 -6.66
CA ARG A 361 -7.90 -36.25 -6.02
C ARG A 361 -6.62 -36.49 -6.81
N ILE A 362 -5.52 -36.62 -6.09
CA ILE A 362 -4.20 -36.88 -6.67
C ILE A 362 -3.98 -38.40 -6.72
N ASP A 363 -3.77 -38.95 -7.92
CA ASP A 363 -3.19 -40.27 -8.12
C ASP A 363 -1.67 -40.11 -8.26
N SER A 364 -0.96 -40.29 -7.14
CA SER A 364 0.49 -40.10 -7.09
C SER A 364 1.27 -41.23 -7.76
N HIS A 365 0.65 -42.40 -8.01
CA HIS A 365 1.31 -43.49 -8.72
C HIS A 365 1.37 -43.19 -10.22
N ASN A 366 0.24 -42.82 -10.81
CA ASN A 366 0.15 -42.52 -12.24
C ASN A 366 0.45 -41.05 -12.57
N LYS A 367 0.64 -40.21 -11.56
CA LYS A 367 0.86 -38.76 -11.68
C LYS A 367 -0.26 -38.06 -12.43
N ILE A 368 -1.49 -38.35 -12.04
CA ILE A 368 -2.71 -37.76 -12.62
C ILE A 368 -3.55 -37.12 -11.50
N LEU A 369 -4.06 -35.92 -11.75
CA LEU A 369 -5.06 -35.27 -10.91
C LEU A 369 -6.44 -35.52 -11.51
N TYR A 370 -7.36 -36.10 -10.75
CA TYR A 370 -8.74 -36.33 -11.16
C TYR A 370 -9.67 -35.32 -10.49
N ALA A 371 -10.46 -34.59 -11.28
CA ALA A 371 -11.52 -33.73 -10.76
C ALA A 371 -12.56 -34.58 -10.02
N ARG A 372 -12.94 -34.12 -8.83
CA ARG A 372 -13.97 -34.75 -8.04
C ARG A 372 -15.31 -34.14 -8.45
N HIS A 373 -16.07 -34.87 -9.25
CA HIS A 373 -17.49 -34.56 -9.40
C HIS A 373 -18.19 -35.02 -8.12
N ALA A 374 -18.56 -34.08 -7.26
CA ALA A 374 -19.49 -34.38 -6.18
C ALA A 374 -20.81 -34.81 -6.83
N ASP A 375 -21.28 -36.02 -6.52
CA ASP A 375 -22.63 -36.43 -6.89
C ASP A 375 -23.60 -35.51 -6.13
N GLN A 376 -24.17 -34.55 -6.85
CA GLN A 376 -25.10 -33.55 -6.33
C GLN A 376 -26.26 -34.22 -5.57
N ARG A 377 -26.68 -35.41 -6.02
CA ARG A 377 -27.75 -36.18 -5.38
C ARG A 377 -27.28 -36.70 -4.02
N ASN A 378 -26.12 -37.35 -3.96
CA ASN A 378 -25.58 -37.88 -2.71
C ASN A 378 -25.27 -36.77 -1.69
N ALA A 379 -24.69 -35.64 -2.15
CA ALA A 379 -24.44 -34.47 -1.31
C ALA A 379 -25.74 -33.89 -0.72
N THR A 380 -26.80 -33.80 -1.52
CA THR A 380 -28.12 -33.34 -1.07
C THR A 380 -28.70 -34.31 -0.03
N PHE A 381 -28.64 -35.62 -0.26
CA PHE A 381 -29.10 -36.63 0.70
C PHE A 381 -28.37 -36.54 2.04
N GLN A 382 -27.04 -36.44 2.02
CA GLN A 382 -26.22 -36.30 3.23
C GLN A 382 -26.63 -35.06 4.04
N ARG A 383 -26.77 -33.91 3.37
CA ARG A 383 -27.14 -32.65 4.02
C ARG A 383 -28.54 -32.69 4.64
N VAL A 384 -29.51 -33.31 3.96
CA VAL A 384 -30.87 -33.50 4.48
C VAL A 384 -30.87 -34.42 5.70
N LEU A 385 -30.11 -35.52 5.67
CA LEU A 385 -30.00 -36.44 6.81
C LEU A 385 -29.32 -35.79 8.03
N GLU A 386 -28.33 -34.94 7.79
CA GLU A 386 -27.65 -34.19 8.85
C GLU A 386 -28.59 -33.16 9.48
N THR A 387 -29.29 -32.38 8.64
CA THR A 387 -30.31 -31.41 9.10
C THR A 387 -31.42 -32.10 9.89
N GLY A 388 -31.86 -33.29 9.47
CA GLY A 388 -32.86 -34.08 10.20
C GLY A 388 -32.36 -34.57 11.57
N ARG A 389 -31.08 -34.95 11.67
CA ARG A 389 -30.44 -35.35 12.93
C ARG A 389 -30.30 -34.18 13.90
N ASP A 390 -29.89 -33.02 13.40
CA ASP A 390 -29.81 -31.80 14.20
C ASP A 390 -31.20 -31.39 14.71
N PHE A 391 -32.21 -31.44 13.85
CA PHE A 391 -33.60 -31.17 14.25
C PHE A 391 -34.10 -32.12 15.35
N ASP A 392 -33.88 -33.44 15.23
CA ASP A 392 -34.27 -34.40 16.28
C ASP A 392 -33.54 -34.11 17.61
N ARG A 393 -32.24 -33.81 17.55
CA ARG A 393 -31.45 -33.46 18.74
C ARG A 393 -32.00 -32.21 19.41
N ASP A 394 -32.32 -31.17 18.64
CA ASP A 394 -32.79 -29.89 19.16
C ASP A 394 -34.19 -30.03 19.76
N VAL A 395 -35.09 -30.79 19.12
CA VAL A 395 -36.42 -31.11 19.65
C VAL A 395 -36.31 -31.90 20.95
N ARG A 396 -35.46 -32.92 21.03
CA ARG A 396 -35.25 -33.69 22.28
C ARG A 396 -34.71 -32.80 23.40
N SER A 397 -33.77 -31.92 23.08
CA SER A 397 -33.20 -30.96 24.03
C SER A 397 -34.26 -29.98 24.53
N MET A 398 -35.14 -29.49 23.64
CA MET A 398 -36.25 -28.61 23.99
C MET A 398 -37.29 -29.32 24.85
N LEU A 399 -37.66 -30.55 24.52
CA LEU A 399 -38.57 -31.38 25.33
C LEU A 399 -38.01 -31.66 26.72
N LEU A 400 -36.72 -32.00 26.82
CA LEU A 400 -36.06 -32.20 28.10
C LEU A 400 -36.09 -30.93 28.94
N ARG A 401 -35.75 -29.77 28.34
CA ARG A 401 -35.84 -28.47 29.01
C ARG A 401 -37.26 -28.17 29.49
N SER A 402 -38.27 -28.42 28.65
CA SER A 402 -39.68 -28.22 29.03
C SER A 402 -40.09 -29.11 30.20
N ASN A 403 -39.62 -30.36 30.24
CA ASN A 403 -39.89 -31.27 31.35
C ASN A 403 -39.19 -30.82 32.64
N LEU A 404 -37.92 -30.40 32.56
CA LEU A 404 -37.21 -29.84 33.72
C LEU A 404 -37.93 -28.61 34.28
N ILE A 405 -38.43 -27.72 33.41
CA ILE A 405 -39.22 -26.56 33.82
C ILE A 405 -40.52 -26.97 34.51
N LYS A 406 -41.25 -27.94 33.95
CA LYS A 406 -42.51 -28.44 34.51
C LYS A 406 -42.34 -29.06 35.91
N HIS A 407 -41.19 -29.67 36.17
CA HIS A 407 -40.85 -30.28 37.46
C HIS A 407 -40.04 -29.36 38.38
N ASP A 408 -39.99 -28.05 38.10
CA ASP A 408 -39.29 -27.03 38.91
C ASP A 408 -37.77 -27.25 39.08
N TYR A 409 -37.15 -28.07 38.24
CA TYR A 409 -35.69 -28.23 38.14
C TYR A 409 -35.06 -27.07 37.35
N ASN A 410 -35.32 -25.85 37.79
CA ASN A 410 -34.82 -24.63 37.18
C ASN A 410 -33.79 -23.97 38.09
N LEU A 411 -32.64 -23.57 37.51
CA LEU A 411 -31.71 -22.66 38.17
C LEU A 411 -32.37 -21.31 38.36
N ARG A 412 -32.91 -21.05 39.55
CA ARG A 412 -33.37 -19.71 39.94
C ARG A 412 -32.12 -18.87 40.19
N ALA A 413 -31.98 -17.76 39.47
CA ALA A 413 -30.89 -16.82 39.71
C ALA A 413 -30.92 -16.40 41.18
N LEU A 414 -29.80 -16.57 41.89
CA LEU A 414 -29.62 -16.04 43.24
C LEU A 414 -29.87 -14.53 43.17
N ARG A 415 -30.94 -14.05 43.82
CA ARG A 415 -31.12 -12.63 44.06
C ARG A 415 -29.90 -12.17 44.85
N LYS A 416 -29.07 -11.33 44.25
CA LYS A 416 -28.02 -10.59 44.98
C LYS A 416 -28.75 -9.77 46.05
N LEU A 417 -28.53 -10.13 47.31
CA LEU A 417 -28.94 -9.37 48.49
C LEU A 417 -28.12 -8.10 48.60
#